data_AF-A0ABD3QEH1-F1
#
_entry.id   AF-A0ABD3QEH1-F1
#
_cell.length_a   1.000
_cell.length_b   1.000
_cell.length_c   1.000
_cell.angle_alpha   90.00
_cell.angle_beta   90.00
_cell.angle_gamma   90.00
#
_symmetry.space_group_name_H-M   'P 1'
#
loop_
_entity.id
_entity.type
_entity.pdbx_description
1 polymer ?
#
loop_
_entity_poly.entity_id
_entity_poly.type
_entity_poly.pdbx_seq_one_letter_code
_entity_poly.pdbx_strand_id
1 'polypeptide(L)'
;MQLRPPLYTLVLIAAALCIVVLSAQECVNDEYGNCKSTERSHDCLDPPEFLRFVSSSHRDKSVISSLRGTIENVISAEDASAFVNSLPNFIEASGYEKNTNGKTYAAPQGYAALGLKELKPHSDAYSKIMTIREKVRSATEKSLNICPGSLYIDFTTVSQKVEGGAHRAHADNCIHYFEDGVAKCDTTRAHPYPKRVAASILYLNHPRSGEFEGGQYFFANGTNHGEVEDGGIVDISTGKMVFFTSGIENLHGALPVLRGENKAAEPRRLALALWYVFDKSLMESAEASDANAPTEIFTLPLPNGVDMEKALQAMGMYLVSRQNKPMIGAWKVSKYGDSALHVLFKDHSAMFSITYTKAPSSMVVERHTDTNKRASLQYMLQESVMLHAVLDEAMRLISETELNGSSEIDLFNGGLSLARSKLPARQA
;
A
#
# COMPACT_ATOMS: atom_id res chain seq x y z
N MET A 1 -73.88 -22.57 -10.69
CA MET A 1 -73.67 -21.96 -12.02
C MET A 1 -72.32 -21.25 -11.96
N GLN A 2 -71.24 -21.62 -12.68
CA GLN A 2 -71.11 -22.09 -14.07
C GLN A 2 -71.67 -21.03 -15.06
N LEU A 3 -70.96 -20.63 -16.11
CA LEU A 3 -70.21 -21.47 -17.05
C LEU A 3 -68.77 -20.99 -17.42
N ARG A 4 -67.96 -21.93 -17.91
CA ARG A 4 -66.74 -21.80 -18.76
C ARG A 4 -67.18 -21.85 -20.26
N PRO A 5 -66.36 -21.68 -21.34
CA PRO A 5 -64.95 -22.09 -21.55
C PRO A 5 -64.16 -21.14 -22.51
N PRO A 6 -63.20 -21.59 -23.36
CA PRO A 6 -62.08 -22.55 -23.22
C PRO A 6 -60.71 -21.81 -23.12
N LEU A 7 -59.55 -22.34 -22.69
CA LEU A 7 -58.91 -23.68 -22.73
C LEU A 7 -58.05 -23.93 -24.00
N TYR A 8 -56.73 -23.69 -23.89
CA TYR A 8 -55.68 -24.38 -24.67
C TYR A 8 -54.34 -24.47 -23.89
N THR A 9 -53.67 -25.62 -23.99
CA THR A 9 -52.34 -25.97 -23.42
C THR A 9 -51.58 -26.82 -24.47
N LEU A 10 -50.36 -27.35 -24.36
CA LEU A 10 -49.36 -27.71 -23.32
C LEU A 10 -47.92 -27.38 -23.89
N VAL A 11 -46.71 -27.47 -23.28
CA VAL A 11 -46.10 -27.70 -21.94
C VAL A 11 -44.58 -27.31 -22.04
N LEU A 12 -43.79 -27.41 -20.95
CA LEU A 12 -42.31 -27.20 -20.82
C LEU A 12 -41.85 -25.71 -20.78
N ILE A 13 -40.97 -25.22 -19.88
CA ILE A 13 -39.94 -25.75 -18.95
C ILE A 13 -38.56 -26.05 -19.57
N ALA A 14 -37.54 -25.39 -19.00
CA ALA A 14 -36.09 -25.63 -19.02
C ALA A 14 -35.32 -25.51 -20.36
N ALA A 15 -34.54 -24.42 -20.45
CA ALA A 15 -33.11 -24.48 -20.77
C ALA A 15 -32.41 -23.20 -20.26
N ALA A 16 -31.45 -23.33 -19.34
CA ALA A 16 -30.54 -22.23 -19.01
C ALA A 16 -29.30 -22.34 -19.92
N LEU A 17 -28.91 -21.25 -20.59
CA LEU A 17 -27.68 -21.25 -21.40
C LEU A 17 -26.44 -21.15 -20.50
N CYS A 18 -25.98 -22.30 -20.01
CA CYS A 18 -24.56 -22.47 -19.71
C CYS A 18 -23.79 -22.55 -21.03
N ILE A 19 -23.13 -21.47 -21.43
CA ILE A 19 -22.20 -21.48 -22.57
C ILE A 19 -20.93 -22.21 -22.14
N VAL A 20 -20.94 -23.54 -22.28
CA VAL A 20 -19.73 -24.37 -22.23
C VAL A 20 -19.16 -24.42 -23.64
N VAL A 21 -18.07 -23.68 -23.88
CA VAL A 21 -17.30 -23.82 -25.11
C VAL A 21 -16.49 -25.12 -25.04
N LEU A 22 -17.08 -26.20 -25.54
CA LEU A 22 -16.34 -27.42 -25.85
C LEU A 22 -15.51 -27.18 -27.11
N SER A 23 -14.22 -26.95 -26.95
CA SER A 23 -13.26 -26.98 -28.03
C SER A 23 -13.12 -28.43 -28.54
N ALA A 24 -13.84 -28.75 -29.63
CA ALA A 24 -13.62 -30.01 -30.34
C ALA A 24 -12.22 -29.97 -30.98
N GLN A 25 -11.33 -30.83 -30.51
CA GLN A 25 -9.94 -30.89 -30.95
C GLN A 25 -9.82 -31.94 -32.05
N GLU A 26 -9.71 -31.51 -33.31
CA GLU A 26 -9.63 -32.41 -34.47
C GLU A 26 -8.24 -33.06 -34.57
N CYS A 27 -8.12 -34.28 -34.04
CA CYS A 27 -6.91 -35.09 -34.18
C CYS A 27 -6.78 -35.64 -35.60
N VAL A 28 -5.86 -35.08 -36.39
CA VAL A 28 -5.36 -35.72 -37.62
C VAL A 28 -4.28 -36.74 -37.21
N ASN A 29 -4.57 -38.03 -37.37
CA ASN A 29 -3.63 -39.10 -37.06
C ASN A 29 -2.51 -39.18 -38.11
N ASP A 30 -1.26 -39.41 -37.66
CA ASP A 30 -0.21 -39.97 -38.53
C ASP A 30 -0.31 -41.50 -38.62
N GLU A 31 0.37 -42.12 -39.58
CA GLU A 31 0.32 -43.58 -39.80
C GLU A 31 0.88 -44.42 -38.64
N TYR A 32 1.43 -43.78 -37.60
CA TYR A 32 1.95 -44.44 -36.40
C TYR A 32 1.11 -44.14 -35.14
N GLY A 33 -0.04 -43.46 -35.30
CA GLY A 33 -1.03 -43.24 -34.23
C GLY A 33 -0.52 -42.39 -33.06
N ASN A 34 0.52 -41.59 -33.29
CA ASN A 34 1.27 -40.95 -32.22
C ASN A 34 0.84 -39.48 -32.09
N CYS A 35 -0.06 -39.20 -31.15
CA CYS A 35 -0.64 -37.87 -30.96
C CYS A 35 0.40 -36.86 -30.45
N LYS A 36 1.17 -36.28 -31.37
CA LYS A 36 2.02 -35.13 -31.11
C LYS A 36 1.14 -33.92 -30.84
N SER A 37 1.16 -33.45 -29.60
CA SER A 37 0.60 -32.14 -29.22
C SER A 37 1.45 -31.01 -29.81
N THR A 38 1.30 -30.78 -31.11
CA THR A 38 1.83 -29.58 -31.77
C THR A 38 1.14 -28.34 -31.23
N GLU A 39 1.93 -27.28 -31.05
CA GLU A 39 1.48 -25.90 -30.83
C GLU A 39 0.63 -25.67 -29.57
N ARG A 40 1.33 -25.43 -28.45
CA ARG A 40 0.84 -24.47 -27.47
C ARG A 40 0.69 -23.12 -28.16
N SER A 41 -0.50 -22.54 -28.17
CA SER A 41 -0.67 -21.13 -28.50
C SER A 41 -0.07 -20.28 -27.38
N HIS A 42 1.16 -19.80 -27.57
CA HIS A 42 1.86 -18.91 -26.64
C HIS A 42 1.40 -17.46 -26.88
N ASP A 43 0.12 -17.19 -26.63
CA ASP A 43 -0.50 -15.86 -26.77
C ASP A 43 -0.01 -14.84 -25.71
N CYS A 44 0.90 -15.25 -24.82
CA CYS A 44 1.53 -14.41 -23.81
C CYS A 44 2.95 -14.93 -23.49
N LEU A 45 3.79 -14.02 -22.99
CA LEU A 45 5.16 -14.30 -22.55
C LEU A 45 5.17 -14.72 -21.08
N ASP A 46 5.86 -15.83 -20.77
CA ASP A 46 6.20 -16.19 -19.39
C ASP A 46 7.28 -15.25 -18.80
N PRO A 47 7.53 -15.22 -17.47
CA PRO A 47 8.51 -14.30 -16.90
C PRO A 47 9.95 -14.45 -17.45
N PRO A 48 10.52 -15.67 -17.61
CA PRO A 48 11.76 -15.88 -18.35
C PRO A 48 11.74 -15.40 -19.82
N GLU A 49 10.63 -15.53 -20.55
CA GLU A 49 10.44 -15.03 -21.91
C GLU A 49 10.42 -13.50 -21.95
N PHE A 50 9.63 -12.88 -21.07
CA PHE A 50 9.53 -11.42 -20.98
C PHE A 50 10.89 -10.78 -20.62
N LEU A 51 11.63 -11.32 -19.65
CA LEU A 51 12.96 -10.80 -19.31
C LEU A 51 13.96 -10.91 -20.48
N ARG A 52 13.86 -11.97 -21.30
CA ARG A 52 14.66 -12.09 -22.55
C ARG A 52 14.23 -11.08 -23.61
N PHE A 53 12.93 -10.82 -23.73
CA PHE A 53 12.37 -9.81 -24.64
C PHE A 53 12.82 -8.40 -24.25
N VAL A 54 12.70 -8.01 -22.98
CA VAL A 54 13.22 -6.73 -22.46
C VAL A 54 14.72 -6.60 -22.73
N SER A 55 15.50 -7.65 -22.43
CA SER A 55 16.95 -7.68 -22.66
C SER A 55 17.35 -7.58 -24.14
N SER A 56 16.43 -7.78 -25.08
CA SER A 56 16.70 -7.61 -26.52
C SER A 56 16.72 -6.14 -26.97
N SER A 57 16.09 -5.23 -26.21
CA SER A 57 16.01 -3.79 -26.51
C SER A 57 17.38 -3.09 -26.67
N HIS A 58 18.41 -3.60 -25.98
CA HIS A 58 19.80 -3.15 -26.13
C HIS A 58 20.40 -3.42 -27.52
N ARG A 59 19.81 -4.32 -28.31
CA ARG A 59 20.22 -4.65 -29.68
C ARG A 59 19.20 -4.19 -30.72
N ASP A 60 17.92 -4.25 -30.39
CA ASP A 60 16.82 -3.83 -31.26
C ASP A 60 15.92 -2.81 -30.55
N LYS A 61 16.10 -1.53 -30.91
CA LYS A 61 15.30 -0.43 -30.37
C LYS A 61 13.82 -0.47 -30.80
N SER A 62 13.45 -1.22 -31.85
CA SER A 62 12.05 -1.32 -32.28
C SER A 62 11.17 -2.02 -31.23
N VAL A 63 11.78 -2.88 -30.40
CA VAL A 63 11.12 -3.55 -29.26
C VAL A 63 10.62 -2.55 -28.21
N ILE A 64 11.23 -1.37 -28.07
CA ILE A 64 10.90 -0.39 -27.02
C ILE A 64 9.44 0.07 -27.12
N SER A 65 8.87 0.22 -28.32
CA SER A 65 7.43 0.55 -28.48
C SER A 65 6.46 -0.54 -28.02
N SER A 66 6.94 -1.75 -27.73
CA SER A 66 6.17 -2.83 -27.10
C SER A 66 6.42 -2.96 -25.60
N LEU A 67 7.40 -2.21 -25.04
CA LEU A 67 7.75 -2.22 -23.62
C LEU A 67 7.19 -1.02 -22.85
N ARG A 68 6.51 -0.09 -23.52
CA ARG A 68 5.86 1.09 -22.93
C ARG A 68 4.67 1.57 -23.75
N GLY A 69 3.79 2.35 -23.13
CA GLY A 69 2.68 3.01 -23.82
C GLY A 69 1.64 3.60 -22.88
N THR A 70 0.47 3.92 -23.42
CA THR A 70 -0.66 4.50 -22.68
C THR A 70 -1.96 3.74 -22.93
N ILE A 71 -2.81 3.64 -21.91
CA ILE A 71 -4.17 3.09 -21.99
C ILE A 71 -5.15 4.14 -21.49
N GLU A 72 -6.16 4.48 -22.29
CA GLU A 72 -7.26 5.36 -21.86
C GLU A 72 -8.31 4.57 -21.06
N ASN A 73 -9.00 5.23 -20.12
CA ASN A 73 -10.19 4.70 -19.42
C ASN A 73 -9.98 3.36 -18.67
N VAL A 74 -8.82 3.14 -18.04
CA VAL A 74 -8.58 1.94 -17.18
C VAL A 74 -9.51 1.93 -15.96
N ILE A 75 -9.90 3.11 -15.49
CA ILE A 75 -11.09 3.34 -14.66
C ILE A 75 -11.87 4.54 -15.22
N SER A 76 -13.15 4.66 -14.87
CA SER A 76 -13.95 5.83 -15.26
C SER A 76 -13.62 7.06 -14.41
N ALA A 77 -14.07 8.24 -14.87
CA ALA A 77 -13.92 9.49 -14.12
C ALA A 77 -14.68 9.45 -12.77
N GLU A 78 -15.80 8.72 -12.71
CA GLU A 78 -16.60 8.52 -11.51
C GLU A 78 -15.88 7.59 -10.52
N ASP A 79 -15.34 6.46 -10.98
CA ASP A 79 -14.50 5.55 -10.17
C ASP A 79 -13.30 6.31 -9.57
N ALA A 80 -12.59 7.08 -10.40
CA ALA A 80 -11.45 7.89 -9.99
C ALA A 80 -11.85 8.95 -8.95
N SER A 81 -12.97 9.65 -9.19
CA SER A 81 -13.48 10.68 -8.28
C SER A 81 -13.95 10.08 -6.95
N ALA A 82 -14.67 8.96 -6.99
CA ALA A 82 -15.14 8.27 -5.79
C ALA A 82 -13.99 7.71 -4.95
N PHE A 83 -12.84 7.36 -5.57
CA PHE A 83 -11.63 6.99 -4.87
C PHE A 83 -10.91 8.21 -4.27
N VAL A 84 -10.65 9.26 -5.05
CA VAL A 84 -9.98 10.48 -4.55
C VAL A 84 -10.77 11.15 -3.43
N ASN A 85 -12.11 11.10 -3.49
CA ASN A 85 -12.97 11.67 -2.46
C ASN A 85 -12.99 10.86 -1.14
N SER A 86 -12.48 9.62 -1.09
CA SER A 86 -12.34 8.86 0.17
C SER A 86 -10.91 8.80 0.73
N LEU A 87 -9.91 9.35 0.01
CA LEU A 87 -8.53 9.41 0.49
C LEU A 87 -8.39 10.31 1.74
N PRO A 88 -7.49 9.95 2.69
CA PRO A 88 -7.09 10.82 3.79
C PRO A 88 -6.18 11.98 3.30
N ASN A 89 -5.80 12.86 4.22
CA ASN A 89 -4.78 13.86 3.96
C ASN A 89 -3.43 13.21 3.57
N PHE A 90 -2.81 13.70 2.49
CA PHE A 90 -1.49 13.24 2.04
C PHE A 90 -0.40 13.61 3.04
N ILE A 91 0.64 12.77 3.11
CA ILE A 91 1.84 13.01 3.93
C ILE A 91 2.96 13.54 3.03
N GLU A 92 3.77 14.50 3.50
CA GLU A 92 4.96 14.94 2.77
C GLU A 92 5.94 13.77 2.56
N ALA A 93 6.47 13.64 1.34
CA ALA A 93 7.31 12.51 0.97
C ALA A 93 8.63 13.00 0.37
N SER A 94 9.76 12.45 0.85
CA SER A 94 11.10 12.91 0.45
C SER A 94 11.70 12.22 -0.78
N GLY A 95 10.96 11.32 -1.44
CA GLY A 95 11.51 10.48 -2.51
C GLY A 95 12.71 9.64 -2.04
N TYR A 96 13.65 9.36 -2.95
CA TYR A 96 14.77 8.45 -2.72
C TYR A 96 16.12 9.15 -2.45
N GLU A 97 16.20 10.12 -1.52
CA GLU A 97 17.43 10.40 -0.72
C GLU A 97 17.21 11.50 0.35
N LYS A 98 18.02 11.48 1.42
CA LYS A 98 18.14 12.60 2.37
C LYS A 98 19.39 13.43 2.05
N ASN A 99 19.17 14.65 1.56
CA ASN A 99 20.23 15.58 1.15
C ASN A 99 21.17 15.93 2.32
N THR A 100 22.46 15.62 2.14
CA THR A 100 23.54 16.01 3.07
C THR A 100 24.71 16.72 2.39
N ASN A 101 24.97 16.46 1.10
CA ASN A 101 26.18 16.90 0.40
C ASN A 101 25.93 17.69 -0.92
N GLY A 102 24.69 18.07 -1.24
CA GLY A 102 24.39 19.02 -2.32
C GLY A 102 24.76 18.60 -3.75
N LYS A 103 25.11 17.33 -3.98
CA LYS A 103 25.50 16.77 -5.30
C LYS A 103 24.69 15.53 -5.72
N THR A 104 23.68 15.14 -4.96
CA THR A 104 22.81 13.98 -5.26
C THR A 104 21.33 14.35 -5.19
N TYR A 105 20.46 13.37 -5.43
CA TYR A 105 19.03 13.52 -5.71
C TYR A 105 18.28 14.26 -4.60
N ALA A 106 17.97 15.54 -4.84
CA ALA A 106 17.06 16.29 -4.00
C ALA A 106 15.61 15.86 -4.26
N ALA A 107 14.85 15.66 -3.18
CA ALA A 107 13.40 15.48 -3.22
C ALA A 107 12.74 16.60 -4.07
N PRO A 108 11.81 16.30 -4.99
CA PRO A 108 11.07 17.34 -5.69
C PRO A 108 10.27 18.19 -4.70
N GLN A 109 10.50 19.50 -4.71
CA GLN A 109 9.66 20.46 -4.00
C GLN A 109 8.19 20.24 -4.37
N GLY A 110 7.31 20.13 -3.37
CA GLY A 110 5.88 19.91 -3.62
C GLY A 110 5.49 18.46 -3.96
N TYR A 111 6.25 17.45 -3.51
CA TYR A 111 5.84 16.04 -3.58
C TYR A 111 5.27 15.54 -2.24
N ALA A 112 4.10 14.89 -2.29
CA ALA A 112 3.44 14.25 -1.15
C ALA A 112 2.89 12.89 -1.59
N ALA A 113 2.65 11.96 -0.67
CA ALA A 113 2.25 10.60 -1.00
C ALA A 113 1.35 9.94 0.04
N LEU A 114 0.66 8.89 -0.40
CA LEU A 114 -0.01 7.88 0.42
C LEU A 114 0.38 6.51 -0.14
N GLY A 115 1.06 5.67 0.63
CA GLY A 115 1.24 4.25 0.28
C GLY A 115 0.00 3.44 0.64
N LEU A 116 0.03 2.14 0.38
CA LEU A 116 -1.04 1.22 0.82
C LEU A 116 -1.17 1.19 2.36
N LYS A 117 -0.06 1.32 3.09
CA LYS A 117 0.00 1.27 4.56
C LYS A 117 -0.62 2.50 5.26
N GLU A 118 -0.66 3.66 4.61
CA GLU A 118 -1.34 4.87 5.11
C GLU A 118 -2.88 4.76 5.03
N LEU A 119 -3.41 3.80 4.26
CA LEU A 119 -4.84 3.56 4.12
C LEU A 119 -5.29 2.49 5.12
N LYS A 120 -6.18 2.88 6.05
CA LYS A 120 -6.71 1.96 7.07
C LYS A 120 -7.36 0.73 6.41
N PRO A 121 -6.98 -0.51 6.77
CA PRO A 121 -7.62 -1.72 6.27
C PRO A 121 -9.14 -1.69 6.46
N HIS A 122 -9.88 -2.24 5.49
CA HIS A 122 -11.35 -2.22 5.41
C HIS A 122 -12.01 -0.83 5.35
N SER A 123 -11.26 0.27 5.23
CA SER A 123 -11.84 1.57 4.87
C SER A 123 -12.36 1.57 3.43
N ASP A 124 -13.20 2.57 3.10
CA ASP A 124 -13.71 2.72 1.73
C ASP A 124 -12.58 2.98 0.71
N ALA A 125 -11.62 3.86 1.04
CA ALA A 125 -10.43 4.11 0.23
C ALA A 125 -9.58 2.85 0.03
N TYR A 126 -9.40 2.05 1.10
CA TYR A 126 -8.69 0.78 1.02
C TYR A 126 -9.43 -0.22 0.11
N SER A 127 -10.75 -0.34 0.26
CA SER A 127 -11.57 -1.23 -0.57
C SER A 127 -11.52 -0.84 -2.05
N LYS A 128 -11.57 0.47 -2.35
CA LYS A 128 -11.41 1.01 -3.70
C LYS A 128 -10.01 0.81 -4.27
N ILE A 129 -8.93 1.12 -3.53
CA ILE A 129 -7.56 0.96 -4.06
C ILE A 129 -7.25 -0.50 -4.38
N MET A 130 -7.75 -1.47 -3.61
CA MET A 130 -7.57 -2.90 -3.92
C MET A 130 -8.18 -3.28 -5.27
N THR A 131 -9.40 -2.80 -5.58
CA THR A 131 -10.04 -3.01 -6.89
C THR A 131 -9.30 -2.31 -8.03
N ILE A 132 -8.85 -1.06 -7.81
CA ILE A 132 -8.14 -0.29 -8.84
C ILE A 132 -6.75 -0.89 -9.12
N ARG A 133 -6.01 -1.32 -8.08
CA ARG A 133 -4.72 -2.02 -8.20
C ARG A 133 -4.83 -3.22 -9.12
N GLU A 134 -5.86 -4.05 -8.98
CA GLU A 134 -6.04 -5.23 -9.83
C GLU A 134 -6.40 -4.86 -11.28
N LYS A 135 -7.29 -3.89 -11.51
CA LYS A 135 -7.56 -3.36 -12.87
C LYS A 135 -6.26 -2.90 -13.56
N VAL A 136 -5.45 -2.12 -12.85
CA VAL A 136 -4.18 -1.53 -13.33
C VAL A 136 -3.09 -2.59 -13.55
N ARG A 137 -2.99 -3.59 -12.65
CA ARG A 137 -2.10 -4.76 -12.77
C ARG A 137 -2.45 -5.60 -14.00
N SER A 138 -3.72 -6.00 -14.14
CA SER A 138 -4.23 -6.79 -15.26
C SER A 138 -4.08 -6.07 -16.61
N ALA A 139 -4.34 -4.75 -16.65
CA ALA A 139 -4.11 -3.93 -17.84
C ALA A 139 -2.63 -3.86 -18.22
N THR A 140 -1.73 -3.74 -17.23
CA THR A 140 -0.28 -3.74 -17.47
C THR A 140 0.22 -5.09 -18.01
N GLU A 141 -0.25 -6.21 -17.46
CA GLU A 141 0.07 -7.56 -17.97
C GLU A 141 -0.33 -7.69 -19.44
N LYS A 142 -1.58 -7.36 -19.77
CA LYS A 142 -2.11 -7.42 -21.14
C LYS A 142 -1.31 -6.55 -22.11
N SER A 143 -0.96 -5.32 -21.71
CA SER A 143 -0.28 -4.36 -22.59
C SER A 143 1.22 -4.65 -22.80
N LEU A 144 1.86 -5.36 -21.87
CA LEU A 144 3.24 -5.86 -22.03
C LEU A 144 3.30 -7.30 -22.59
N ASN A 145 2.15 -7.86 -22.99
CA ASN A 145 1.96 -9.24 -23.41
C ASN A 145 2.49 -10.30 -22.41
N ILE A 146 2.38 -10.02 -21.11
CA ILE A 146 2.80 -10.91 -20.02
C ILE A 146 1.63 -11.83 -19.65
N CYS A 147 1.90 -13.11 -19.38
CA CYS A 147 0.84 -14.05 -18.99
C CYS A 147 0.11 -13.64 -17.70
N PRO A 148 -1.24 -13.64 -17.67
CA PRO A 148 -2.02 -13.14 -16.52
C PRO A 148 -1.67 -13.79 -15.18
N GLY A 149 -1.56 -12.96 -14.14
CA GLY A 149 -1.21 -13.39 -12.78
C GLY A 149 0.31 -13.56 -12.52
N SER A 150 1.16 -13.15 -13.46
CA SER A 150 2.63 -13.19 -13.32
C SER A 150 3.20 -11.95 -12.62
N LEU A 151 2.61 -10.77 -12.81
CA LEU A 151 3.06 -9.54 -12.14
C LEU A 151 2.50 -9.47 -10.72
N TYR A 152 3.38 -9.55 -9.72
CA TYR A 152 3.09 -9.20 -8.34
C TYR A 152 3.42 -7.72 -8.11
N ILE A 153 2.64 -7.04 -7.27
CA ILE A 153 2.83 -5.61 -6.98
C ILE A 153 3.85 -5.48 -5.85
N ASP A 154 4.99 -4.84 -6.11
CA ASP A 154 6.10 -4.59 -5.17
C ASP A 154 5.84 -3.35 -4.29
N PHE A 155 5.16 -2.35 -4.84
CA PHE A 155 4.76 -1.15 -4.10
C PHE A 155 3.60 -0.42 -4.81
N THR A 156 2.67 0.11 -4.03
CA THR A 156 1.60 1.01 -4.48
C THR A 156 1.68 2.35 -3.76
N THR A 157 1.58 3.46 -4.50
CA THR A 157 1.36 4.79 -3.90
C THR A 157 0.43 5.68 -4.72
N VAL A 158 -0.45 6.42 -4.04
CA VAL A 158 -1.10 7.61 -4.61
C VAL A 158 -0.18 8.81 -4.41
N SER A 159 0.18 9.47 -5.50
CA SER A 159 1.11 10.59 -5.54
C SER A 159 0.42 11.96 -5.67
N GLN A 160 0.79 12.83 -4.73
CA GLN A 160 0.74 14.29 -4.65
C GLN A 160 1.80 15.04 -5.48
N LYS A 161 1.53 15.75 -6.58
CA LYS A 161 2.47 16.79 -7.07
C LYS A 161 1.80 18.15 -7.11
N VAL A 162 2.35 19.13 -6.38
CA VAL A 162 1.94 20.54 -6.41
C VAL A 162 2.92 21.40 -7.21
N GLU A 163 2.67 22.70 -7.30
CA GLU A 163 3.47 23.69 -8.03
C GLU A 163 4.99 23.51 -7.81
N GLY A 164 5.76 23.44 -8.90
CA GLY A 164 7.19 23.14 -8.92
C GLY A 164 7.55 21.64 -8.91
N GLY A 165 6.60 20.74 -8.62
CA GLY A 165 6.81 19.32 -8.43
C GLY A 165 7.13 18.53 -9.71
N ALA A 166 8.40 18.52 -10.12
CA ALA A 166 8.92 17.74 -11.25
C ALA A 166 9.39 16.32 -10.86
N HIS A 167 9.92 15.56 -11.82
CA HIS A 167 10.83 14.42 -11.61
C HIS A 167 11.79 14.31 -12.80
N ARG A 168 13.09 14.08 -12.56
CA ARG A 168 14.10 13.99 -13.64
C ARG A 168 14.02 12.62 -14.35
N ALA A 169 14.67 12.52 -15.51
CA ALA A 169 14.91 11.24 -16.18
C ALA A 169 15.57 10.24 -15.21
N HIS A 170 14.98 9.05 -15.08
CA HIS A 170 15.47 7.96 -14.22
C HIS A 170 14.93 6.60 -14.69
N ALA A 171 15.55 5.52 -14.19
CA ALA A 171 15.04 4.17 -14.24
C ALA A 171 14.57 3.76 -12.84
N ASP A 172 13.65 2.80 -12.77
CA ASP A 172 12.98 2.33 -11.54
C ASP A 172 13.66 1.13 -10.89
N ASN A 173 14.55 0.44 -11.59
CA ASN A 173 15.25 -0.74 -11.09
C ASN A 173 16.78 -0.59 -10.98
N CYS A 174 17.39 0.47 -11.54
CA CYS A 174 18.82 0.72 -11.38
C CYS A 174 19.13 2.21 -11.24
N ILE A 175 20.20 2.54 -10.51
CA ILE A 175 20.78 3.88 -10.62
C ILE A 175 21.53 3.92 -11.96
N HIS A 176 21.25 4.90 -12.80
CA HIS A 176 21.89 5.05 -14.11
C HIS A 176 22.89 6.21 -14.12
N TYR A 177 23.77 6.18 -15.11
CA TYR A 177 24.63 7.29 -15.52
C TYR A 177 24.69 7.33 -17.06
N PHE A 178 25.29 8.38 -17.61
CA PHE A 178 25.52 8.51 -19.05
C PHE A 178 27.01 8.40 -19.35
N GLU A 179 27.36 7.53 -20.28
CA GLU A 179 28.71 7.39 -20.86
C GLU A 179 28.56 7.56 -22.38
N ASP A 180 29.31 8.51 -22.96
CA ASP A 180 29.19 8.92 -24.38
C ASP A 180 27.73 9.22 -24.82
N GLY A 181 26.94 9.84 -23.93
CA GLY A 181 25.53 10.16 -24.15
C GLY A 181 24.55 9.00 -23.98
N VAL A 182 25.05 7.77 -23.79
CA VAL A 182 24.27 6.53 -23.64
C VAL A 182 24.06 6.18 -22.17
N ALA A 183 22.83 5.88 -21.80
CA ALA A 183 22.45 5.45 -20.46
C ALA A 183 23.01 4.05 -20.14
N LYS A 184 23.59 3.90 -18.95
CA LYS A 184 24.10 2.62 -18.42
C LYS A 184 23.70 2.50 -16.95
N CYS A 185 23.32 1.30 -16.52
CA CYS A 185 23.13 1.01 -15.10
C CYS A 185 24.49 0.96 -14.39
N ASP A 186 24.56 1.60 -13.21
CA ASP A 186 25.70 1.56 -12.32
C ASP A 186 25.71 0.24 -11.54
N THR A 187 26.62 -0.66 -11.89
CA THR A 187 26.80 -1.96 -11.23
C THR A 187 27.62 -1.89 -9.94
N THR A 188 28.18 -0.72 -9.59
CA THR A 188 28.97 -0.51 -8.37
C THR A 188 28.12 -0.13 -7.17
N ARG A 189 26.89 0.38 -7.40
CA ARG A 189 25.93 0.76 -6.36
C ARG A 189 24.71 -0.14 -6.38
N ALA A 190 24.35 -0.69 -5.22
CA ALA A 190 23.09 -1.41 -5.07
C ALA A 190 21.90 -0.44 -5.15
N HIS A 191 21.08 -0.55 -6.19
CA HIS A 191 19.76 0.08 -6.20
C HIS A 191 18.84 -0.61 -5.18
N PRO A 192 17.97 0.10 -4.43
CA PRO A 192 17.13 -0.54 -3.41
C PRO A 192 16.08 -1.51 -3.96
N TYR A 193 15.66 -1.34 -5.23
CA TYR A 193 14.61 -2.15 -5.87
C TYR A 193 15.09 -2.82 -7.17
N PRO A 194 16.15 -3.64 -7.16
CA PRO A 194 16.84 -4.10 -8.37
C PRO A 194 16.09 -5.19 -9.14
N LYS A 195 14.97 -5.68 -8.61
CA LYS A 195 14.14 -6.75 -9.18
C LYS A 195 12.85 -6.24 -9.83
N ARG A 196 12.59 -4.92 -9.82
CA ARG A 196 11.42 -4.33 -10.51
C ARG A 196 11.54 -4.55 -12.02
N VAL A 197 10.47 -5.03 -12.64
CA VAL A 197 10.44 -5.39 -14.07
C VAL A 197 9.56 -4.46 -14.88
N ALA A 198 8.48 -3.95 -14.29
CA ALA A 198 7.57 -3.00 -14.90
C ALA A 198 6.98 -2.07 -13.85
N ALA A 199 6.42 -0.96 -14.30
CA ALA A 199 5.64 -0.04 -13.50
C ALA A 199 4.46 0.52 -14.32
N SER A 200 3.49 1.10 -13.63
CA SER A 200 2.36 1.82 -14.23
C SER A 200 1.97 3.03 -13.41
N ILE A 201 1.44 4.05 -14.09
CA ILE A 201 1.02 5.33 -13.48
C ILE A 201 -0.35 5.69 -14.03
N LEU A 202 -1.39 5.50 -13.21
CA LEU A 202 -2.78 5.86 -13.49
C LEU A 202 -3.08 7.28 -12.99
N TYR A 203 -3.47 8.19 -13.89
CA TYR A 203 -3.86 9.55 -13.52
C TYR A 203 -5.23 9.59 -12.81
N LEU A 204 -5.28 10.31 -11.70
CA LEU A 204 -6.44 10.41 -10.79
C LEU A 204 -6.87 11.86 -10.56
N ASN A 205 -6.67 12.75 -11.53
CA ASN A 205 -6.99 14.17 -11.33
C ASN A 205 -8.49 14.35 -11.13
N HIS A 206 -8.86 15.19 -10.16
CA HIS A 206 -10.24 15.42 -9.75
C HIS A 206 -10.62 16.88 -10.07
N PRO A 207 -11.90 17.27 -10.17
CA PRO A 207 -12.26 18.69 -10.22
C PRO A 207 -11.77 19.53 -9.02
N ARG A 208 -11.33 18.88 -7.93
CA ARG A 208 -10.63 19.51 -6.78
C ARG A 208 -9.10 19.54 -6.88
N SER A 209 -8.51 19.11 -8.01
CA SER A 209 -7.07 19.22 -8.30
C SER A 209 -6.63 20.64 -8.68
N GLY A 210 -7.57 21.56 -8.92
CA GLY A 210 -7.27 22.88 -9.49
C GLY A 210 -6.87 22.81 -10.97
N GLU A 211 -6.81 23.98 -11.61
CA GLU A 211 -6.30 24.12 -12.97
C GLU A 211 -4.77 24.20 -12.93
N PHE A 212 -4.09 23.39 -13.74
CA PHE A 212 -2.63 23.34 -13.80
C PHE A 212 -2.13 23.03 -15.21
N GLU A 213 -0.95 23.56 -15.51
CA GLU A 213 -0.15 23.24 -16.68
C GLU A 213 1.06 22.39 -16.28
N GLY A 214 1.79 21.88 -17.26
CA GLY A 214 2.93 21.01 -16.99
C GLY A 214 2.51 19.69 -16.31
N GLY A 215 3.39 19.15 -15.45
CA GLY A 215 3.12 17.93 -14.69
C GLY A 215 3.08 16.62 -15.50
N GLN A 216 3.20 16.68 -16.83
CA GLN A 216 3.13 15.50 -17.70
C GLN A 216 4.24 14.52 -17.38
N TYR A 217 3.91 13.23 -17.38
CA TYR A 217 4.91 12.18 -17.53
C TYR A 217 5.63 12.34 -18.88
N PHE A 218 6.93 12.05 -18.93
CA PHE A 218 7.69 12.01 -20.18
C PHE A 218 8.63 10.81 -20.25
N PHE A 219 8.79 10.22 -21.44
CA PHE A 219 9.89 9.31 -21.77
C PHE A 219 11.14 10.10 -22.16
N ALA A 220 12.31 9.57 -21.82
CA ALA A 220 13.61 10.23 -21.92
C ALA A 220 14.61 9.41 -22.73
N ASN A 221 15.34 10.07 -23.63
CA ASN A 221 16.20 9.42 -24.60
C ASN A 221 17.46 8.85 -23.94
N GLY A 222 17.46 7.53 -23.71
CA GLY A 222 18.61 6.76 -23.22
C GLY A 222 19.85 6.74 -24.12
N THR A 223 19.84 7.47 -25.23
CA THR A 223 20.99 7.70 -26.11
C THR A 223 21.24 9.19 -26.45
N ASN A 224 20.59 10.10 -25.72
CA ASN A 224 20.86 11.54 -25.78
C ASN A 224 20.69 12.16 -24.38
N HIS A 225 21.58 11.79 -23.45
CA HIS A 225 21.72 12.38 -22.10
C HIS A 225 20.44 12.43 -21.23
N GLY A 226 19.37 11.69 -21.57
CA GLY A 226 18.10 11.73 -20.87
C GLY A 226 17.25 12.98 -21.18
N GLU A 227 17.49 13.64 -22.33
CA GLU A 227 16.58 14.64 -22.86
C GLU A 227 15.20 14.02 -23.18
N VAL A 228 14.15 14.84 -23.19
CA VAL A 228 12.78 14.39 -23.50
C VAL A 228 12.74 13.84 -24.94
N GLU A 229 12.12 12.68 -25.14
CA GLU A 229 11.96 12.11 -26.49
C GLU A 229 10.92 12.89 -27.32
N ASP A 230 11.13 12.98 -28.64
CA ASP A 230 10.14 13.52 -29.58
C ASP A 230 8.83 12.72 -29.51
N GLY A 231 7.74 13.38 -29.13
CA GLY A 231 6.45 12.72 -28.88
C GLY A 231 6.40 11.87 -27.59
N GLY A 232 7.45 11.90 -26.76
CA GLY A 232 7.54 11.15 -25.50
C GLY A 232 6.78 11.78 -24.31
N ILE A 233 6.21 12.98 -24.49
CA ILE A 233 5.37 13.65 -23.48
C ILE A 233 3.97 13.03 -23.48
N VAL A 234 3.47 12.64 -22.31
CA VAL A 234 2.15 12.00 -22.15
C VAL A 234 1.13 12.98 -21.59
N ASP A 235 0.11 13.28 -22.38
CA ASP A 235 -1.06 14.07 -21.96
C ASP A 235 -1.76 13.51 -20.72
N ILE A 236 -2.28 14.42 -19.91
CA ILE A 236 -2.91 14.12 -18.62
C ILE A 236 -4.44 14.10 -18.78
N SER A 237 -5.04 12.92 -18.62
CA SER A 237 -6.49 12.73 -18.51
C SER A 237 -6.81 11.74 -17.39
N THR A 238 -7.91 11.94 -16.68
CA THR A 238 -8.28 11.07 -15.55
C THR A 238 -8.72 9.69 -16.05
N GLY A 239 -8.22 8.63 -15.42
CA GLY A 239 -8.45 7.24 -15.86
C GLY A 239 -7.48 6.76 -16.94
N LYS A 240 -6.63 7.65 -17.50
CA LYS A 240 -5.51 7.28 -18.38
C LYS A 240 -4.35 6.73 -17.57
N MET A 241 -3.72 5.70 -18.09
CA MET A 241 -2.62 4.98 -17.48
C MET A 241 -1.41 4.97 -18.41
N VAL A 242 -0.22 5.24 -17.88
CA VAL A 242 1.06 4.91 -18.54
C VAL A 242 1.51 3.54 -18.03
N PHE A 243 2.04 2.70 -18.92
CA PHE A 243 2.75 1.47 -18.55
C PHE A 243 4.14 1.47 -19.18
N PHE A 244 5.13 0.89 -18.50
CA PHE A 244 6.51 0.83 -18.97
C PHE A 244 7.33 -0.23 -18.21
N THR A 245 8.42 -0.70 -18.79
CA THR A 245 9.41 -1.53 -18.09
C THR A 245 10.34 -0.70 -17.21
N SER A 246 10.85 -1.25 -16.11
CA SER A 246 11.50 -0.46 -15.07
C SER A 246 12.97 -0.09 -15.31
N GLY A 247 13.59 -0.49 -16.44
CA GLY A 247 15.01 -0.28 -16.71
C GLY A 247 15.35 0.95 -17.56
N ILE A 248 16.62 1.04 -17.95
CA ILE A 248 17.17 2.13 -18.77
C ILE A 248 16.65 2.14 -20.21
N GLU A 249 16.03 1.06 -20.67
CA GLU A 249 15.27 1.00 -21.92
C GLU A 249 14.02 1.91 -21.90
N ASN A 250 13.56 2.31 -20.71
CA ASN A 250 12.42 3.20 -20.49
C ASN A 250 12.74 4.24 -19.40
N LEU A 251 13.84 4.98 -19.60
CA LEU A 251 14.09 6.21 -18.82
C LEU A 251 12.90 7.16 -18.95
N HIS A 252 12.50 7.76 -17.83
CA HIS A 252 11.32 8.62 -17.79
C HIS A 252 11.36 9.63 -16.64
N GLY A 253 10.46 10.60 -16.64
CA GLY A 253 10.32 11.60 -15.59
C GLY A 253 8.93 12.24 -15.55
N ALA A 254 8.84 13.41 -14.90
CA ALA A 254 7.65 14.25 -14.92
C ALA A 254 8.04 15.74 -15.03
N LEU A 255 7.39 16.47 -15.93
CA LEU A 255 7.56 17.91 -16.05
C LEU A 255 7.09 18.62 -14.75
N PRO A 256 7.61 19.81 -14.41
CA PRO A 256 7.12 20.56 -13.25
C PRO A 256 5.62 20.85 -13.40
N VAL A 257 4.86 20.72 -12.32
CA VAL A 257 3.49 21.25 -12.26
C VAL A 257 3.56 22.76 -12.18
N LEU A 258 2.84 23.45 -13.06
CA LEU A 258 2.73 24.90 -13.12
C LEU A 258 1.30 25.31 -12.75
N ARG A 259 1.12 26.42 -12.06
CA ARG A 259 -0.21 26.94 -11.71
C ARG A 259 -0.90 27.50 -12.97
N GLY A 260 -2.11 27.01 -13.26
CA GLY A 260 -2.92 27.54 -14.36
C GLY A 260 -3.34 28.99 -14.14
N GLU A 261 -3.89 29.63 -15.18
CA GLU A 261 -4.28 31.05 -15.14
C GLU A 261 -5.29 31.36 -14.03
N ASN A 262 -6.19 30.42 -13.74
CA ASN A 262 -7.30 30.56 -12.79
C ASN A 262 -6.90 30.20 -11.35
N LYS A 263 -6.35 31.16 -10.62
CA LYS A 263 -5.64 30.98 -9.32
C LYS A 263 -6.51 30.63 -8.11
N ALA A 264 -7.73 30.10 -8.30
CA ALA A 264 -8.72 29.88 -7.25
C ALA A 264 -8.43 28.68 -6.32
N ALA A 265 -7.61 27.73 -6.76
CA ALA A 265 -7.20 26.56 -5.98
C ALA A 265 -5.69 26.29 -6.17
N GLU A 266 -5.09 25.52 -5.25
CA GLU A 266 -3.72 25.03 -5.44
C GLU A 266 -3.66 23.92 -6.50
N PRO A 267 -2.74 23.98 -7.47
CA PRO A 267 -2.59 22.96 -8.50
C PRO A 267 -2.06 21.65 -7.88
N ARG A 268 -2.74 20.53 -8.13
CA ARG A 268 -2.51 19.21 -7.50
C ARG A 268 -2.67 18.06 -8.51
N ARG A 269 -1.57 17.70 -9.19
CA ARG A 269 -1.52 16.56 -10.12
C ARG A 269 -1.52 15.23 -9.37
N LEU A 270 -2.63 14.49 -9.45
CA LEU A 270 -2.83 13.20 -8.77
C LEU A 270 -2.56 12.02 -9.70
N ALA A 271 -1.80 11.02 -9.23
CA ALA A 271 -1.70 9.73 -9.91
C ALA A 271 -1.38 8.57 -8.95
N LEU A 272 -1.99 7.42 -9.19
CA LEU A 272 -1.67 6.14 -8.56
C LEU A 272 -0.53 5.46 -9.33
N ALA A 273 0.61 5.24 -8.69
CA ALA A 273 1.75 4.53 -9.25
C ALA A 273 1.89 3.14 -8.61
N LEU A 274 2.12 2.12 -9.44
CA LEU A 274 2.40 0.74 -9.05
C LEU A 274 3.74 0.30 -9.65
N TRP A 275 4.51 -0.45 -8.90
CA TRP A 275 5.71 -1.16 -9.37
C TRP A 275 5.51 -2.67 -9.26
N TYR A 276 6.08 -3.42 -10.20
CA TYR A 276 5.85 -4.86 -10.34
C TYR A 276 7.14 -5.69 -10.34
N VAL A 277 7.01 -6.91 -9.83
CA VAL A 277 8.05 -7.93 -9.71
C VAL A 277 7.48 -9.30 -10.09
N PHE A 278 8.34 -10.18 -10.63
CA PHE A 278 8.00 -11.61 -10.82
C PHE A 278 8.30 -12.46 -9.58
N ASP A 279 9.09 -11.94 -8.65
CA ASP A 279 9.43 -12.62 -7.40
C ASP A 279 8.33 -12.38 -6.35
N LYS A 280 7.47 -13.38 -6.16
CA LYS A 280 6.34 -13.33 -5.21
C LYS A 280 6.75 -13.02 -3.77
N SER A 281 8.01 -13.28 -3.38
CA SER A 281 8.49 -12.97 -2.03
C SER A 281 8.64 -11.47 -1.75
N LEU A 282 8.57 -10.63 -2.79
CA LEU A 282 8.69 -9.17 -2.75
C LEU A 282 7.34 -8.46 -2.96
N MET A 283 6.24 -9.20 -3.08
CA MET A 283 4.91 -8.62 -3.19
C MET A 283 4.57 -7.80 -1.94
N GLU A 284 4.10 -6.58 -2.09
CA GLU A 284 3.68 -5.75 -0.97
C GLU A 284 2.53 -6.43 -0.22
N SER A 285 2.69 -6.58 1.10
CA SER A 285 1.60 -7.10 1.92
C SER A 285 0.57 -6.00 2.16
N ALA A 286 -0.70 -6.34 1.95
CA ALA A 286 -1.86 -5.66 2.51
C ALA A 286 -1.73 -5.36 4.02
N GLU A 287 -0.99 -6.23 4.73
CA GLU A 287 -0.76 -6.20 6.16
C GLU A 287 0.65 -5.65 6.51
N ALA A 288 1.35 -5.02 5.56
CA ALA A 288 2.61 -4.31 5.82
C ALA A 288 2.35 -2.95 6.49
N SER A 289 1.70 -2.96 7.66
CA SER A 289 2.08 -2.01 8.69
C SER A 289 3.60 -2.13 8.87
N ASP A 290 4.30 -1.00 8.89
CA ASP A 290 5.74 -0.96 9.19
C ASP A 290 6.02 -1.82 10.43
N ALA A 291 6.96 -2.77 10.33
CA ALA A 291 7.27 -3.72 11.40
C ALA A 291 7.78 -3.05 12.68
N ASN A 292 8.12 -1.76 12.60
CA ASN A 292 8.54 -0.89 13.70
C ASN A 292 7.43 0.08 14.15
N ALA A 293 6.34 0.22 13.41
CA ALA A 293 5.25 1.10 13.79
C ALA A 293 4.49 0.50 14.99
N PRO A 294 4.16 1.31 16.02
CA PRO A 294 3.39 0.84 17.16
C PRO A 294 2.03 0.30 16.70
N THR A 295 1.75 -0.97 16.99
CA THR A 295 0.46 -1.59 16.74
C THR A 295 -0.47 -1.28 17.90
N GLU A 296 -1.45 -0.38 17.74
CA GLU A 296 -2.43 -0.10 18.78
C GLU A 296 -3.16 -1.40 19.18
N ILE A 297 -3.01 -1.79 20.45
CA ILE A 297 -3.73 -2.92 21.04
C ILE A 297 -5.12 -2.42 21.42
N PHE A 298 -5.19 -1.37 22.24
CA PHE A 298 -6.43 -0.67 22.56
C PHE A 298 -6.19 0.77 23.05
N THR A 299 -7.20 1.60 22.84
CA THR A 299 -7.39 2.88 23.51
C THR A 299 -8.54 2.75 24.52
N LEU A 300 -8.28 3.17 25.76
CA LEU A 300 -9.25 3.21 26.86
C LEU A 300 -9.60 4.68 27.15
N PRO A 301 -10.83 5.15 26.87
CA PRO A 301 -11.24 6.52 27.23
C PRO A 301 -11.21 6.69 28.75
N LEU A 302 -10.73 7.85 29.22
CA LEU A 302 -10.60 8.16 30.64
C LEU A 302 -11.54 9.32 31.01
N PRO A 303 -12.24 9.27 32.16
CA PRO A 303 -13.00 10.41 32.67
C PRO A 303 -12.17 11.69 32.78
N ASN A 304 -12.78 12.85 32.56
CA ASN A 304 -12.07 14.13 32.47
C ASN A 304 -11.48 14.60 33.82
N GLY A 305 -11.95 14.04 34.93
CA GLY A 305 -11.43 14.29 36.29
C GLY A 305 -10.18 13.48 36.67
N VAL A 306 -9.67 12.61 35.80
CA VAL A 306 -8.50 11.76 36.12
C VAL A 306 -7.19 12.55 36.04
N ASP A 307 -6.48 12.62 37.16
CA ASP A 307 -5.08 13.10 37.21
C ASP A 307 -4.18 12.09 36.48
N MET A 308 -3.79 12.45 35.26
CA MET A 308 -2.96 11.62 34.37
C MET A 308 -1.55 11.38 34.90
N GLU A 309 -0.97 12.31 35.68
CA GLU A 309 0.39 12.15 36.21
C GLU A 309 0.38 11.19 37.40
N LYS A 310 -0.60 11.34 38.30
CA LYS A 310 -0.86 10.40 39.39
C LYS A 310 -1.24 9.01 38.88
N ALA A 311 -2.05 8.92 37.83
CA ALA A 311 -2.43 7.66 37.20
C ALA A 311 -1.22 6.95 36.56
N LEU A 312 -0.40 7.68 35.80
CA LEU A 312 0.86 7.18 35.23
C LEU A 312 1.83 6.70 36.32
N GLN A 313 1.99 7.47 37.40
CA GLN A 313 2.86 7.10 38.52
C GLN A 313 2.39 5.82 39.21
N ALA A 314 1.08 5.70 39.49
CA ALA A 314 0.50 4.51 40.11
C ALA A 314 0.62 3.27 39.20
N MET A 315 0.29 3.41 37.91
CA MET A 315 0.46 2.34 36.92
C MET A 315 1.93 1.90 36.78
N GLY A 316 2.87 2.85 36.86
CA GLY A 316 4.31 2.58 36.86
C GLY A 316 4.74 1.75 38.08
N MET A 317 4.31 2.14 39.29
CA MET A 317 4.58 1.38 40.52
C MET A 317 3.95 -0.03 40.46
N TYR A 318 2.71 -0.13 39.97
CA TYR A 318 2.02 -1.40 39.76
C TYR A 318 2.81 -2.33 38.85
N LEU A 319 3.21 -1.86 37.66
CA LEU A 319 3.99 -2.65 36.70
C LEU A 319 5.35 -3.07 37.25
N VAL A 320 6.05 -2.21 38.01
CA VAL A 320 7.30 -2.57 38.69
C VAL A 320 7.08 -3.69 39.72
N SER A 321 5.93 -3.75 40.40
CA SER A 321 5.56 -4.87 41.28
C SER A 321 5.28 -6.18 40.52
N ARG A 322 4.92 -6.10 39.24
CA ARG A 322 4.64 -7.24 38.35
C ARG A 322 5.89 -7.74 37.61
N GLN A 323 7.00 -6.99 37.58
CA GLN A 323 8.14 -7.24 36.68
C GLN A 323 8.76 -8.65 36.79
N ASN A 324 8.73 -9.25 37.99
CA ASN A 324 9.24 -10.58 38.29
C ASN A 324 8.16 -11.69 38.24
N LYS A 325 7.04 -11.45 37.56
CA LYS A 325 5.93 -12.41 37.38
C LYS A 325 5.68 -12.66 35.88
N PRO A 326 5.52 -13.92 35.44
CA PRO A 326 5.48 -15.16 36.22
C PRO A 326 6.86 -15.68 36.66
N MET A 327 7.96 -15.05 36.22
CA MET A 327 9.32 -15.45 36.58
C MET A 327 10.23 -14.23 36.76
N ILE A 328 11.33 -14.39 37.49
CA ILE A 328 12.32 -13.33 37.74
C ILE A 328 12.83 -12.76 36.42
N GLY A 329 12.85 -11.44 36.30
CA GLY A 329 13.29 -10.72 35.11
C GLY A 329 12.41 -10.91 33.87
N ALA A 330 11.17 -11.44 33.99
CA ALA A 330 10.27 -11.62 32.85
C ALA A 330 10.00 -10.32 32.07
N TRP A 331 9.88 -9.22 32.80
CA TRP A 331 9.65 -7.89 32.24
C TRP A 331 10.63 -6.87 32.80
N LYS A 332 10.91 -5.83 32.01
CA LYS A 332 11.63 -4.63 32.42
C LYS A 332 10.75 -3.41 32.16
N VAL A 333 10.46 -2.65 33.21
CA VAL A 333 9.62 -1.44 33.14
C VAL A 333 10.52 -0.20 33.10
N SER A 334 10.21 0.77 32.26
CA SER A 334 10.91 2.06 32.18
C SER A 334 9.97 3.20 31.78
N LYS A 335 9.99 4.32 32.50
CA LYS A 335 9.36 5.57 32.05
C LYS A 335 10.16 6.15 30.88
N TYR A 336 9.48 6.74 29.89
CA TYR A 336 10.10 7.47 28.79
C TYR A 336 9.37 8.79 28.57
N GLY A 337 10.09 9.90 28.65
CA GLY A 337 9.48 11.22 28.76
C GLY A 337 8.52 11.31 29.96
N ASP A 338 7.51 12.18 29.85
CA ASP A 338 6.62 12.48 30.98
C ASP A 338 5.28 11.77 30.97
N SER A 339 4.85 11.22 29.84
CA SER A 339 3.50 10.67 29.63
C SER A 339 3.44 9.19 29.24
N ALA A 340 4.59 8.49 29.17
CA ALA A 340 4.66 7.11 28.69
C ALA A 340 5.45 6.16 29.63
N LEU A 341 4.92 4.93 29.75
CA LEU A 341 5.58 3.77 30.34
C LEU A 341 5.86 2.75 29.24
N HIS A 342 7.04 2.15 29.24
CA HIS A 342 7.39 1.03 28.36
C HIS A 342 7.66 -0.22 29.19
N VAL A 343 7.17 -1.35 28.69
CA VAL A 343 7.27 -2.67 29.33
C VAL A 343 7.89 -3.65 28.33
N LEU A 344 9.19 -3.86 28.47
CA LEU A 344 9.99 -4.72 27.60
C LEU A 344 10.01 -6.15 28.14
N PHE A 345 9.79 -7.14 27.27
CA PHE A 345 9.84 -8.54 27.65
C PHE A 345 11.25 -9.13 27.51
N LYS A 346 11.57 -10.10 28.37
CA LYS A 346 12.91 -10.69 28.52
C LYS A 346 13.57 -11.30 27.27
N ASP A 347 12.80 -11.65 26.24
CA ASP A 347 13.31 -12.26 25.01
C ASP A 347 13.66 -11.23 23.92
N HIS A 348 13.37 -9.95 24.17
CA HIS A 348 13.56 -8.84 23.23
C HIS A 348 12.87 -9.05 21.86
N SER A 349 11.80 -9.86 21.79
CA SER A 349 10.98 -10.01 20.58
C SER A 349 9.94 -8.91 20.41
N ALA A 350 9.45 -8.35 21.52
CA ALA A 350 8.51 -7.23 21.55
C ALA A 350 8.47 -6.54 22.93
N MET A 351 7.77 -5.41 22.96
CA MET A 351 7.44 -4.62 24.14
C MET A 351 6.12 -3.89 23.93
N PHE A 352 5.49 -3.41 24.99
CA PHE A 352 4.33 -2.51 24.88
C PHE A 352 4.58 -1.15 25.55
N SER A 353 3.96 -0.11 25.01
CA SER A 353 3.82 1.22 25.62
C SER A 353 2.45 1.36 26.29
N ILE A 354 2.38 2.18 27.34
CA ILE A 354 1.16 2.79 27.86
C ILE A 354 1.38 4.31 27.83
N THR A 355 0.56 5.02 27.07
CA THR A 355 0.67 6.48 26.87
C THR A 355 -0.63 7.15 27.27
N TYR A 356 -0.55 8.18 28.12
CA TYR A 356 -1.73 8.95 28.56
C TYR A 356 -1.86 10.23 27.73
N THR A 357 -3.06 10.45 27.17
CA THR A 357 -3.37 11.61 26.32
C THR A 357 -4.39 12.54 27.02
N LYS A 358 -4.25 13.86 26.82
CA LYS A 358 -5.11 14.88 27.44
C LYS A 358 -6.27 15.35 26.56
N ALA A 359 -6.20 15.13 25.25
CA ALA A 359 -7.23 15.52 24.28
C ALA A 359 -7.25 14.53 23.09
N PRO A 360 -8.20 13.57 23.01
CA PRO A 360 -9.15 13.21 24.06
C PRO A 360 -8.46 12.71 25.34
N SER A 361 -9.19 12.67 26.44
CA SER A 361 -8.73 12.04 27.68
C SER A 361 -8.70 10.51 27.49
N SER A 362 -7.52 9.89 27.36
CA SER A 362 -7.41 8.43 27.15
C SER A 362 -6.07 7.81 27.56
N MET A 363 -6.08 6.50 27.81
CA MET A 363 -4.90 5.64 27.91
C MET A 363 -4.78 4.80 26.63
N VAL A 364 -3.75 5.04 25.84
CA VAL A 364 -3.44 4.29 24.61
C VAL A 364 -2.39 3.23 24.94
N VAL A 365 -2.58 2.00 24.45
CA VAL A 365 -1.64 0.89 24.63
C VAL A 365 -1.25 0.32 23.26
N GLU A 366 0.05 0.27 22.99
CA GLU A 366 0.60 -0.11 21.67
C GLU A 366 1.70 -1.17 21.83
N ARG A 367 1.78 -2.11 20.88
CA ARG A 367 2.87 -3.09 20.79
C ARG A 367 3.94 -2.61 19.81
N HIS A 368 5.21 -2.74 20.20
CA HIS A 368 6.39 -2.42 19.39
C HIS A 368 7.18 -3.72 19.16
N THR A 369 7.61 -3.94 17.92
CA THR A 369 8.45 -5.08 17.50
C THR A 369 9.75 -4.61 16.88
N ASP A 370 10.78 -5.46 16.89
CA ASP A 370 12.00 -5.25 16.11
C ASP A 370 11.72 -5.61 14.64
N THR A 371 12.12 -4.76 13.69
CA THR A 371 12.32 -5.05 12.25
C THR A 371 12.52 -6.52 11.91
N ASN A 372 13.40 -7.19 12.64
CA ASN A 372 13.94 -8.51 12.34
C ASN A 372 13.28 -9.64 13.16
N LYS A 373 12.40 -9.31 14.12
CA LYS A 373 11.79 -10.26 15.06
C LYS A 373 10.33 -9.92 15.33
N ARG A 374 9.45 -10.79 14.84
CA ARG A 374 8.04 -10.80 15.28
C ARG A 374 7.97 -11.14 16.77
N ALA A 375 6.98 -10.56 17.45
CA ALA A 375 6.63 -10.89 18.83
C ALA A 375 6.51 -12.41 19.02
N SER A 376 7.16 -12.97 20.06
CA SER A 376 7.11 -14.41 20.30
C SER A 376 5.72 -14.86 20.78
N LEU A 377 5.37 -16.14 20.59
CA LEU A 377 4.13 -16.68 21.14
C LEU A 377 4.12 -16.59 22.68
N GLN A 378 5.29 -16.73 23.31
CA GLN A 378 5.42 -16.51 24.75
C GLN A 378 5.14 -15.05 25.12
N TYR A 379 5.66 -14.09 24.36
CA TYR A 379 5.35 -12.67 24.51
C TYR A 379 3.84 -12.43 24.41
N MET A 380 3.18 -12.84 23.32
CA MET A 380 1.77 -12.49 23.07
C MET A 380 0.82 -13.02 24.15
N LEU A 381 1.08 -14.23 24.66
CA LEU A 381 0.32 -14.80 25.77
C LEU A 381 0.56 -14.05 27.09
N GLN A 382 1.80 -13.66 27.37
CA GLN A 382 2.17 -12.95 28.61
C GLN A 382 1.77 -11.47 28.58
N GLU A 383 1.86 -10.81 27.43
CA GLU A 383 1.34 -9.47 27.18
C GLU A 383 -0.15 -9.43 27.47
N SER A 384 -0.94 -10.35 26.91
CA SER A 384 -2.39 -10.42 27.16
C SER A 384 -2.72 -10.57 28.66
N VAL A 385 -1.99 -11.42 29.38
CA VAL A 385 -2.15 -11.59 30.83
C VAL A 385 -1.76 -10.33 31.61
N MET A 386 -0.68 -9.64 31.21
CA MET A 386 -0.25 -8.39 31.83
C MET A 386 -1.22 -7.24 31.55
N LEU A 387 -1.74 -7.13 30.33
CA LEU A 387 -2.66 -6.07 29.92
C LEU A 387 -4.05 -6.23 30.55
N HIS A 388 -4.51 -7.46 30.81
CA HIS A 388 -5.65 -7.67 31.70
C HIS A 388 -5.40 -7.09 33.10
N ALA A 389 -4.22 -7.38 33.67
CA ALA A 389 -3.84 -6.86 34.99
C ALA A 389 -3.68 -5.32 35.01
N VAL A 390 -3.32 -4.69 33.88
CA VAL A 390 -3.32 -3.21 33.68
C VAL A 390 -4.75 -2.65 33.60
N LEU A 391 -5.66 -3.32 32.90
CA LEU A 391 -7.07 -2.90 32.81
C LEU A 391 -7.76 -2.99 34.18
N ASP A 392 -7.44 -4.00 34.98
CA ASP A 392 -7.95 -4.17 36.34
C ASP A 392 -7.42 -3.05 37.28
N GLU A 393 -6.14 -2.70 37.18
CA GLU A 393 -5.54 -1.58 37.93
C GLU A 393 -6.08 -0.21 37.49
N ALA A 394 -6.29 0.00 36.18
CA ALA A 394 -6.93 1.21 35.67
C ALA A 394 -8.35 1.37 36.22
N MET A 395 -9.13 0.28 36.26
CA MET A 395 -10.46 0.26 36.88
C MET A 395 -10.40 0.61 38.38
N ARG A 396 -9.40 0.11 39.13
CA ARG A 396 -9.19 0.46 40.55
C ARG A 396 -8.92 1.95 40.73
N LEU A 397 -7.94 2.50 40.01
CA LEU A 397 -7.53 3.92 40.10
C LEU A 397 -8.69 4.88 39.79
N ILE A 398 -9.55 4.51 38.84
CA ILE A 398 -10.70 5.33 38.42
C ILE A 398 -11.87 5.18 39.40
N SER A 399 -12.03 4.01 40.03
CA SER A 399 -12.99 3.80 41.13
C SER A 399 -12.63 4.54 42.42
N GLU A 400 -11.34 4.87 42.59
CA GLU A 400 -10.81 5.70 43.71
C GLU A 400 -10.86 7.21 43.43
N THR A 401 -11.42 7.62 42.28
CA THR A 401 -11.59 9.03 41.90
C THR A 401 -13.04 9.46 42.09
N GLU A 402 -13.28 10.63 42.69
CA GLU A 402 -14.63 11.20 42.82
C GLU A 402 -15.11 11.75 41.46
N LEU A 403 -15.89 10.95 40.73
CA LEU A 403 -16.30 11.26 39.35
C LEU A 403 -17.69 11.89 39.27
N ASN A 404 -17.75 13.07 38.63
CA ASN A 404 -18.97 13.87 38.49
C ASN A 404 -19.81 13.49 37.26
N GLY A 405 -20.33 12.25 37.23
CA GLY A 405 -21.40 11.86 36.30
C GLY A 405 -21.33 10.43 35.78
N SER A 406 -22.49 9.77 35.63
CA SER A 406 -22.59 8.39 35.14
C SER A 406 -22.06 8.23 33.72
N SER A 407 -22.31 9.19 32.83
CA SER A 407 -21.97 9.05 31.41
C SER A 407 -20.48 8.88 31.12
N GLU A 408 -19.58 9.43 31.95
CA GLU A 408 -18.13 9.20 31.78
C GLU A 408 -17.72 7.81 32.29
N ILE A 409 -18.37 7.33 33.35
CA ILE A 409 -18.19 5.98 33.91
C ILE A 409 -18.71 4.92 32.92
N ASP A 410 -19.85 5.17 32.27
CA ASP A 410 -20.42 4.28 31.25
C ASP A 410 -19.53 4.18 30.01
N LEU A 411 -18.96 5.31 29.56
CA LEU A 411 -17.96 5.34 28.48
C LEU A 411 -16.68 4.58 28.85
N PHE A 412 -16.16 4.78 30.07
CA PHE A 412 -15.03 4.04 30.59
C PHE A 412 -15.30 2.53 30.64
N ASN A 413 -16.44 2.11 31.19
CA ASN A 413 -16.82 0.70 31.30
C ASN A 413 -17.02 0.03 29.93
N GLY A 414 -17.60 0.75 28.95
CA GLY A 414 -17.69 0.30 27.57
C GLY A 414 -16.31 0.09 26.94
N GLY A 415 -15.40 1.06 27.12
CA GLY A 415 -14.00 0.96 26.68
C GLY A 415 -13.23 -0.18 27.36
N LEU A 416 -13.43 -0.38 28.66
CA LEU A 416 -12.83 -1.45 29.45
C LEU A 416 -13.28 -2.83 28.94
N SER A 417 -14.56 -2.98 28.61
CA SER A 417 -15.12 -4.20 28.02
C SER A 417 -14.53 -4.47 26.63
N LEU A 418 -14.45 -3.45 25.77
CA LEU A 418 -13.87 -3.55 24.43
C LEU A 418 -12.35 -3.85 24.44
N ALA A 419 -11.60 -3.27 25.38
CA ALA A 419 -10.19 -3.61 25.59
C ALA A 419 -10.05 -5.07 26.06
N ARG A 420 -10.88 -5.50 27.03
CA ARG A 420 -10.90 -6.88 27.55
C ARG A 420 -11.36 -7.93 26.53
N SER A 421 -11.99 -7.56 25.40
CA SER A 421 -12.37 -8.50 24.32
C SER A 421 -11.31 -8.63 23.22
N LYS A 422 -10.36 -7.69 23.12
CA LYS A 422 -9.21 -7.78 22.18
C LYS A 422 -8.06 -8.65 22.70
N LEU A 423 -8.06 -8.99 24.00
CA LEU A 423 -6.97 -9.72 24.67
C LEU A 423 -7.28 -11.23 24.71
N PRO A 424 -6.47 -12.09 24.05
CA PRO A 424 -6.81 -13.51 23.82
C PRO A 424 -6.58 -14.45 25.01
N ALA A 425 -5.82 -14.05 26.02
CA ALA A 425 -5.45 -14.88 27.16
C ALA A 425 -5.55 -14.13 28.50
N ARG A 426 -6.12 -14.79 29.51
CA ARG A 426 -6.26 -14.27 30.89
C ARG A 426 -5.44 -15.12 31.85
N GLN A 427 -5.15 -14.57 33.03
CA GLN A 427 -4.67 -15.40 34.14
C GLN A 427 -5.81 -16.34 34.57
N ALA A 428 -5.47 -17.62 34.79
CA ALA A 428 -6.36 -18.59 35.42
C ALA A 428 -6.28 -18.50 36.96
#